data_AF-A0AAQ3JS86-F1
#
_entry.id   AF-A0AAQ3JS86-F1
#
_cell.length_a   1.000
_cell.length_b   1.000
_cell.length_c   1.000
_cell.angle_alpha   90.00
_cell.angle_beta   90.00
_cell.angle_gamma   90.00
#
_symmetry.space_group_name_H-M   'P 1'
#
loop_
_entity.id
_entity.type
_entity.pdbx_description
1 polymer ?
#
loop_
_entity_poly.entity_id
_entity_poly.type
_entity_poly.pdbx_seq_one_letter_code
_entity_poly.pdbx_strand_id
1 'polypeptide(L)' 'MFDEKEPSLEEERDGFIDIAELHRVLPKLGFQEVMALDMCRQMIAAYDENGDGRIDFDEFVKFMESSLIC' A
#
# COMPACT_ATOMS: atom_id res chain seq x y z
N MET A 1 -0.15 26.78 -27.56
CA MET A 1 0.87 25.76 -27.81
C MET A 1 0.94 24.97 -26.53
N PHE A 2 0.50 23.71 -26.62
CA PHE A 2 0.41 22.80 -25.49
C PHE A 2 1.82 22.35 -25.13
N ASP A 3 2.28 22.75 -23.95
CA ASP A 3 3.23 21.96 -23.18
C ASP A 3 2.52 21.67 -21.86
N GLU A 4 1.69 20.64 -21.92
CA GLU A 4 1.29 19.85 -20.76
C GLU A 4 2.54 19.15 -20.19
N LYS A 5 2.48 18.83 -18.89
CA LYS A 5 3.46 18.06 -18.09
C LYS A 5 4.45 18.98 -17.36
N GLU A 6 4.38 19.08 -16.04
CA GLU A 6 4.51 17.97 -15.10
C GLU A 6 3.40 18.03 -14.03
N PRO A 7 2.60 16.98 -13.79
CA PRO A 7 1.99 16.84 -12.47
C PRO A 7 3.15 16.69 -11.49
N SER A 8 3.37 17.75 -10.71
CA SER A 8 4.23 17.76 -9.55
C SER A 8 4.00 16.51 -8.73
N LEU A 9 5.09 15.92 -8.23
CA LEU A 9 5.13 14.87 -7.20
C LEU A 9 4.56 15.37 -5.86
N GLU A 10 3.45 16.11 -5.88
CA GLU A 10 2.52 16.10 -4.78
C GLU A 10 2.05 14.66 -4.73
N GLU A 11 2.68 13.89 -3.86
CA GLU A 11 2.17 12.65 -3.30
C GLU A 11 0.66 12.69 -3.44
N GLU A 12 0.11 11.95 -4.41
CA GLU A 12 -1.33 11.76 -4.46
C GLU A 12 -1.63 10.98 -3.19
N ARG A 13 -1.86 11.71 -2.10
CA ARG A 13 -2.41 11.20 -0.85
C ARG A 13 -3.86 10.91 -1.18
N ASP A 14 -4.07 9.94 -2.06
CA ASP A 14 -5.39 9.47 -2.49
C ASP A 14 -6.11 8.76 -1.32
N GLY A 15 -5.37 8.45 -0.25
CA GLY A 15 -5.87 7.75 0.94
C GLY A 15 -5.71 6.24 0.85
N PHE A 16 -5.08 5.76 -0.22
CA PHE A 16 -4.80 4.38 -0.54
C PHE A 16 -3.28 4.16 -0.56
N ILE A 17 -2.89 2.91 -0.43
CA ILE A 17 -1.51 2.44 -0.48
C ILE A 17 -1.48 1.45 -1.64
N ASP A 18 -0.80 1.81 -2.72
CA ASP A 18 -0.59 0.91 -3.84
C ASP A 18 0.52 -0.11 -3.54
N ILE A 19 0.69 -1.13 -4.39
CA ILE A 19 1.72 -2.17 -4.22
C ILE A 19 3.13 -1.56 -4.04
N ALA A 20 3.43 -0.49 -4.79
CA ALA A 20 4.75 0.13 -4.79
C ALA A 20 5.00 0.93 -3.50
N GLU A 21 4.00 1.64 -3.01
CA GLU A 21 4.03 2.33 -1.72
C GLU A 21 4.07 1.33 -0.58
N LEU A 22 3.23 0.29 -0.62
CA LEU A 22 3.20 -0.78 0.37
C LEU A 22 4.59 -1.39 0.55
N HIS A 23 5.25 -1.75 -0.56
CA HIS A 23 6.61 -2.27 -0.58
C HIS A 23 7.66 -1.29 0.01
N ARG A 24 7.40 0.03 -0.02
CA ARG A 24 8.26 1.06 0.57
C ARG A 24 7.95 1.37 2.04
N VAL A 25 6.70 1.24 2.49
CA VAL A 25 6.31 1.48 3.89
C VAL A 25 6.45 0.24 4.77
N LEU A 26 6.25 -0.97 4.26
CA LEU A 26 6.40 -2.22 5.02
C LEU A 26 7.76 -2.34 5.75
N PRO A 27 8.92 -2.07 5.10
CA PRO A 27 10.21 -2.11 5.78
C PRO A 27 10.36 -1.03 6.86
N LYS A 28 9.70 0.12 6.68
CA LYS A 28 9.71 1.22 7.67
C LYS A 28 8.90 0.89 8.93
N LEU A 29 7.92 -0.01 8.80
CA LEU A 29 7.08 -0.49 9.89
C LEU A 29 7.68 -1.71 10.60
N GLY A 30 8.86 -2.19 10.17
CA GLY A 30 9.53 -3.35 10.75
C GLY A 30 9.17 -4.68 10.07
N PHE A 31 8.34 -4.66 9.03
CA PHE A 31 7.98 -5.85 8.25
C PHE A 31 8.99 -6.10 7.13
N GLN A 32 10.21 -6.48 7.50
CA GLN A 32 11.26 -6.85 6.54
C GLN A 32 10.96 -8.16 5.79
N GLU A 33 10.06 -8.99 6.29
CA GLU A 33 9.69 -10.27 5.66
C GLU A 33 8.77 -10.09 4.46
N VAL A 34 8.11 -8.93 4.36
CA VAL A 34 7.12 -8.61 3.33
C VAL A 34 7.75 -7.83 2.16
N MET A 35 9.07 -7.93 2.01
CA MET A 35 9.85 -7.31 0.93
C MET A 35 9.61 -7.95 -0.45
N ALA A 36 8.96 -9.11 -0.53
CA ALA A 36 8.67 -9.73 -1.82
C ALA A 36 7.40 -9.14 -2.43
N LEU A 37 7.47 -8.72 -3.71
CA LEU A 37 6.31 -8.27 -4.49
C LEU A 37 5.16 -9.29 -4.46
N ASP A 38 5.47 -10.59 -4.50
CA ASP A 38 4.46 -11.65 -4.37
C ASP A 38 3.78 -11.65 -3.00
N MET A 39 4.52 -11.37 -1.92
CA MET A 39 3.96 -11.27 -0.57
C MET A 39 3.11 -10.01 -0.42
N CYS A 40 3.56 -8.89 -0.99
CA CYS A 40 2.74 -7.68 -1.10
C CYS A 40 1.43 -7.99 -1.85
N ARG A 41 1.51 -8.71 -2.97
CA ARG A 41 0.34 -9.07 -3.77
C ARG A 41 -0.61 -10.00 -3.02
N GLN A 42 -0.09 -10.94 -2.23
CA GLN A 42 -0.89 -11.79 -1.36
C GLN A 42 -1.50 -11.01 -0.20
N MET A 43 -0.79 -10.04 0.37
CA MET A 43 -1.35 -9.16 1.41
C MET A 43 -2.48 -8.31 0.87
N ILE A 44 -2.28 -7.66 -0.28
CA ILE A 44 -3.36 -6.92 -0.93
C ILE A 44 -4.52 -7.88 -1.18
N ALA A 45 -4.32 -9.01 -1.86
CA ALA A 45 -5.40 -9.95 -2.10
C ALA A 45 -6.10 -10.53 -0.84
N ALA A 46 -5.44 -10.47 0.34
CA ALA A 46 -6.01 -10.94 1.59
C ALA A 46 -6.79 -9.86 2.36
N TYR A 47 -6.44 -8.58 2.17
CA TYR A 47 -6.98 -7.45 2.93
C TYR A 47 -7.75 -6.43 2.07
N ASP A 48 -7.60 -6.49 0.75
CA ASP A 48 -8.37 -5.76 -0.27
C ASP A 48 -9.79 -6.34 -0.32
N GLU A 49 -10.64 -5.86 0.59
CA GLU A 49 -12.05 -6.24 0.67
C GLU A 49 -12.86 -5.56 -0.43
N ASN A 50 -12.41 -4.39 -0.87
CA ASN A 50 -13.11 -3.58 -1.86
C ASN A 50 -12.80 -4.02 -3.32
N GLY A 51 -11.71 -4.77 -3.53
CA GLY A 51 -11.27 -5.33 -4.81
C GLY A 51 -10.63 -4.32 -5.76
N ASP A 52 -10.11 -3.20 -5.25
CA ASP A 52 -9.51 -2.13 -6.05
C ASP A 52 -8.03 -2.36 -6.39
N GLY A 53 -7.43 -3.41 -5.81
CA GLY A 53 -6.03 -3.78 -5.99
C GLY A 53 -5.05 -2.90 -5.23
N ARG A 54 -5.53 -2.14 -4.24
CA ARG A 54 -4.80 -1.26 -3.34
C ARG A 54 -5.26 -1.56 -1.90
N ILE A 55 -4.61 -0.95 -0.93
CA ILE A 55 -5.04 -1.04 0.48
C ILE A 55 -5.41 0.36 0.94
N ASP A 56 -6.66 0.57 1.31
CA ASP A 56 -7.09 1.82 1.94
C ASP A 56 -6.65 1.90 3.40
N PHE A 57 -6.80 3.07 4.01
CA PHE A 57 -6.41 3.26 5.41
C PHE A 57 -7.12 2.30 6.40
N ASP A 58 -8.38 1.94 6.17
CA ASP A 58 -9.16 1.04 7.02
C ASP A 58 -8.68 -0.41 6.88
N GLU A 59 -8.44 -0.84 5.64
CA GLU A 59 -7.85 -2.14 5.31
C GLU A 59 -6.43 -2.27 5.89
N PHE A 60 -5.65 -1.20 5.84
CA PHE A 60 -4.31 -1.14 6.44
C PHE A 60 -4.35 -1.24 7.97
N VAL A 61 -5.31 -0.61 8.63
CA VAL A 61 -5.50 -0.73 10.09
C VAL A 61 -5.88 -2.15 10.47
N LYS A 62 -6.81 -2.79 9.74
CA LYS A 62 -7.16 -4.21 9.95
C LYS A 62 -5.96 -5.13 9.76
N PHE A 63 -5.13 -4.86 8.74
CA PHE A 63 -3.88 -5.57 8.54
C PHE A 63 -2.95 -5.46 9.75
N MET A 64 -2.73 -4.24 10.25
CA MET A 64 -1.90 -4.03 11.44
C MET A 64 -2.49 -4.68 12.68
N GLU A 65 -3.81 -4.61 12.92
CA GLU A 65 -4.45 -5.28 14.05
C GLU A 65 -4.31 -6.80 13.98
N SER A 66 -4.51 -7.38 12.81
CA SER A 66 -4.34 -8.83 12.57
C SER A 66 -2.90 -9.28 12.76
N SER A 67 -1.93 -8.43 12.38
CA SER A 67 -0.50 -8.76 12.48
C SER A 67 0.15 -8.39 13.83
N LEU A 68 -0.43 -7.47 14.62
CA LEU A 68 0.11 -7.02 15.92
C LEU A 68 -0.47 -7.80 17.12
N ILE A 69 -1.46 -8.66 16.91
CA ILE A 69 -2.00 -9.54 17.96
C ILE A 69 -1.36 -10.93 17.83
N CYS A 70 -0.15 -11.06 18.35
CA CYS A 70 0.49 -12.32 18.71
C CYS A 70 1.26 -12.13 20.01
#